data_AF-A0A229SLE6-F1
#
_entry.id   AF-A0A229SLE6-F1
#
_cell.length_a   1.000
_cell.length_b   1.000
_cell.length_c   1.000
_cell.angle_alpha   90.00
_cell.angle_beta   90.00
_cell.angle_gamma   90.00
#
_symmetry.space_group_name_H-M   'P 1'
#
loop_
_entity.id
_entity.type
_entity.pdbx_description
1 polymer ?
#
loop_
_entity_poly.entity_id
_entity_poly.type
_entity_poly.pdbx_seq_one_letter_code
_entity_poly.pdbx_strand_id
1 'polypeptide(L)'
;MDSPVTFDRLYEGAKRFARLAMEAHAEQDQEVFLLHAGVSVERLAKAALARVHPTLLSEVNGKDDMLLHFAGAVSKPPARLRTIGASTAIGRLRKMDVLPQKSKSSSEADDLDGLIELRNGVAHLGTGDVEDYLGTFVATVDRLLPHLGQEASSFWESWSDAAQVVLDDRADRLQKDVRLRMNQARHRFRTRFADLPEGAVDG
;
A
#
# COMPACT_ATOMS: atom_id res chain seq x y z
N MET A 1 -13.44 -7.87 28.94
CA MET A 1 -12.37 -6.93 28.54
C MET A 1 -12.33 -7.00 27.03
N ASP A 2 -12.67 -5.91 26.35
CA ASP A 2 -12.76 -5.90 24.88
C ASP A 2 -11.39 -6.19 24.27
N SER A 3 -11.37 -6.89 23.13
CA SER A 3 -10.11 -7.23 22.45
C SER A 3 -9.33 -5.96 22.15
N PRO A 4 -8.02 -5.88 22.45
CA PRO A 4 -7.25 -4.67 22.17
C PRO A 4 -7.01 -4.42 20.67
N VAL A 5 -7.40 -5.36 19.82
CA VAL A 5 -7.28 -5.30 18.36
C VAL A 5 -8.67 -5.14 17.76
N THR A 6 -9.15 -3.90 17.78
CA THR A 6 -10.39 -3.48 17.12
C THR A 6 -10.07 -2.68 15.86
N PHE A 7 -11.06 -2.55 14.97
CA PHE A 7 -10.98 -1.66 13.82
C PHE A 7 -10.54 -0.25 14.24
N ASP A 8 -11.22 0.37 15.21
CA ASP A 8 -10.95 1.75 15.63
C ASP A 8 -9.53 1.93 16.15
N ARG A 9 -9.03 1.01 16.98
CA ARG A 9 -7.66 1.09 17.53
C ARG A 9 -6.58 0.92 16.46
N LEU A 10 -6.85 0.10 15.45
CA LEU A 10 -5.96 -0.07 14.31
C LEU A 10 -5.98 1.18 13.42
N TYR A 11 -7.16 1.70 13.11
CA TYR A 11 -7.36 2.88 12.28
C TYR A 11 -6.76 4.15 12.90
N GLU A 12 -7.10 4.48 14.15
CA GLU A 12 -6.53 5.63 14.87
C GLU A 12 -5.01 5.50 15.05
N GLY A 13 -4.55 4.27 15.25
CA GLY A 13 -3.12 3.97 15.26
C GLY A 13 -2.45 4.27 13.92
N ALA A 14 -3.04 3.81 12.81
CA ALA A 14 -2.55 4.08 11.46
C ALA A 14 -2.47 5.58 11.20
N LYS A 15 -3.54 6.32 11.52
CA LYS A 15 -3.63 7.77 11.39
C LYS A 15 -2.51 8.49 12.14
N ARG A 16 -2.26 8.11 13.40
CA ARG A 16 -1.16 8.67 14.19
C ARG A 16 0.21 8.41 13.54
N PHE A 17 0.47 7.20 13.06
CA PHE A 17 1.74 6.88 12.41
C PHE A 17 1.88 7.53 11.03
N ALA A 18 0.78 7.75 10.32
CA ALA A 18 0.78 8.53 9.08
C ALA A 18 1.24 9.97 9.30
N ARG A 19 0.69 10.64 10.33
CA ARG A 19 1.12 11.98 10.73
C ARG A 19 2.63 12.03 11.03
N LEU A 20 3.13 11.08 11.84
CA LEU A 20 4.56 11.00 12.18
C LEU A 20 5.43 10.75 10.94
N ALA A 21 4.95 9.96 9.98
CA ALA A 21 5.66 9.75 8.72
C ALA A 21 5.74 11.04 7.90
N MET A 22 4.64 11.76 7.75
CA MET A 22 4.62 13.04 7.02
C MET A 22 5.51 14.10 7.67
N GLU A 23 5.53 14.17 9.00
CA GLU A 23 6.43 15.03 9.78
C GLU A 23 7.90 14.69 9.51
N ALA A 24 8.27 13.41 9.63
CA ALA A 24 9.63 12.96 9.37
C ALA A 24 10.06 13.21 7.92
N HIS A 25 9.16 13.00 6.95
CA HIS A 25 9.43 13.32 5.55
C HIS A 25 9.67 14.82 5.34
N ALA A 26 8.88 15.69 5.98
CA ALA A 26 9.06 17.14 5.92
C ALA A 26 10.39 17.58 6.54
N GLU A 27 10.87 16.86 7.56
CA GLU A 27 12.18 17.05 8.19
C GLU A 27 13.34 16.36 7.43
N GLN A 28 13.05 15.69 6.31
CA GLN A 28 14.01 14.93 5.50
C GLN A 28 14.67 13.75 6.26
N ASP A 29 14.02 13.26 7.32
CA ASP A 29 14.44 12.06 8.04
C ASP A 29 13.85 10.81 7.40
N GLN A 30 14.57 10.27 6.42
CA GLN A 30 14.09 9.17 5.59
C GLN A 30 13.94 7.86 6.36
N GLU A 31 14.82 7.58 7.32
CA GLU A 31 14.74 6.34 8.12
C GLU A 31 13.51 6.35 9.02
N VAL A 32 13.25 7.48 9.69
CA VAL A 32 12.07 7.65 10.55
C VAL A 32 10.79 7.68 9.71
N PHE A 33 10.82 8.31 8.54
CA PHE A 33 9.71 8.26 7.57
C PHE A 33 9.37 6.82 7.19
N LEU A 34 10.35 6.04 6.71
CA LEU A 34 10.12 4.66 6.25
C LEU A 34 9.56 3.77 7.37
N LEU A 35 10.09 3.93 8.60
CA LEU A 35 9.59 3.24 9.77
C LEU A 35 8.12 3.56 10.04
N HIS A 36 7.76 4.84 10.13
CA HIS A 36 6.41 5.25 10.46
C HIS A 36 5.41 5.00 9.33
N ALA A 37 5.81 5.20 8.07
CA ALA A 37 5.01 4.89 6.89
C ALA A 37 4.66 3.39 6.85
N GLY A 38 5.66 2.51 7.02
CA GLY A 38 5.43 1.06 7.02
C GLY A 38 4.55 0.58 8.19
N VAL A 39 4.69 1.19 9.37
CA VAL A 39 3.81 0.89 10.53
C VAL A 39 2.38 1.38 10.30
N SER A 40 2.22 2.56 9.70
CA SER A 40 0.91 3.10 9.33
C SER A 40 0.18 2.16 8.37
N VAL A 41 0.85 1.77 7.28
CA VAL A 41 0.32 0.82 6.28
C VAL A 41 -0.03 -0.52 6.92
N GLU A 42 0.83 -1.08 7.77
CA GLU A 42 0.52 -2.34 8.47
C GLU A 42 -0.78 -2.23 9.28
N ARG A 43 -0.92 -1.16 10.06
CA ARG A 43 -2.10 -0.95 10.92
C ARG A 43 -3.36 -0.75 10.08
N LEU A 44 -3.27 0.05 9.01
CA LEU A 44 -4.42 0.31 8.13
C LEU A 44 -4.85 -0.97 7.38
N ALA A 45 -3.89 -1.75 6.89
CA ALA A 45 -4.15 -3.04 6.26
C ALA A 45 -4.84 -4.02 7.24
N LYS A 46 -4.39 -4.06 8.50
CA LYS A 46 -5.07 -4.83 9.55
C LYS A 46 -6.46 -4.30 9.86
N ALA A 47 -6.65 -2.98 9.88
CA ALA A 47 -7.97 -2.37 10.07
C ALA A 47 -8.92 -2.82 8.95
N ALA A 48 -8.46 -2.86 7.70
CA ALA A 48 -9.22 -3.35 6.56
C ALA A 48 -9.66 -4.81 6.72
N LEU A 49 -8.76 -5.67 7.16
CA LEU A 49 -9.10 -7.07 7.45
C LEU A 49 -10.06 -7.21 8.63
N ALA A 50 -9.85 -6.44 9.70
CA ALA A 50 -10.71 -6.45 10.89
C ALA A 50 -12.13 -5.96 10.60
N ARG A 51 -12.27 -5.00 9.66
CA ARG A 51 -13.56 -4.49 9.19
C ARG A 51 -14.38 -5.58 8.51
N VAL A 52 -13.72 -6.49 7.79
CA VAL A 52 -14.37 -7.66 7.20
C VAL A 52 -14.66 -8.72 8.26
N HIS A 53 -13.63 -9.21 8.97
CA HIS A 53 -13.80 -10.06 10.14
C HIS A 53 -12.49 -10.17 10.95
N PRO A 54 -12.51 -10.08 12.30
CA PRO A 54 -11.28 -10.15 13.13
C PRO A 54 -10.44 -11.42 12.95
N THR A 55 -11.04 -12.56 12.58
CA THR A 55 -10.31 -13.81 12.33
C THR A 55 -9.33 -13.71 11.16
N LEU A 56 -9.51 -12.74 10.27
CA LEU A 56 -8.55 -12.39 9.23
C LEU A 56 -7.27 -11.76 9.77
N LEU A 57 -7.12 -11.62 11.09
CA LEU A 57 -5.87 -11.26 11.75
C LEU A 57 -5.11 -12.46 12.33
N SER A 58 -5.71 -13.65 12.31
CA SER A 58 -5.06 -14.88 12.79
C SER A 58 -4.04 -15.41 11.78
N GLU A 59 -2.93 -15.91 12.28
CA GLU A 59 -1.97 -16.71 11.50
C GLU A 59 -2.58 -18.08 11.17
N VAL A 60 -2.41 -18.56 9.94
CA VAL A 60 -2.96 -19.86 9.50
C VAL A 60 -2.24 -21.04 10.17
N ASN A 61 -0.95 -20.88 10.48
CA ASN A 61 -0.12 -21.88 11.16
C ASN A 61 0.08 -21.55 12.66
N GLY A 62 -0.72 -20.63 13.21
CA GLY A 62 -0.65 -20.25 14.62
C GLY A 62 -1.40 -21.24 15.51
N LYS A 63 -1.32 -21.01 16.83
CA LYS A 63 -2.24 -21.67 17.77
C LYS A 63 -3.68 -21.22 17.49
N ASP A 64 -4.62 -22.15 17.56
CA ASP A 64 -6.05 -21.90 17.37
C ASP A 64 -6.65 -20.95 18.41
N ASP A 65 -6.00 -20.81 19.59
CA ASP A 65 -6.33 -19.81 20.62
C ASP A 65 -6.68 -18.41 20.04
N MET A 66 -5.87 -17.92 19.09
CA MET A 66 -6.09 -16.60 18.47
C MET A 66 -7.31 -16.60 17.56
N LEU A 67 -7.50 -17.67 16.78
CA LEU A 67 -8.66 -17.84 15.91
C LEU A 67 -9.94 -17.93 16.74
N LEU A 68 -9.95 -18.74 17.79
CA LEU A 68 -11.08 -18.89 18.70
C LEU A 68 -11.41 -17.57 19.40
N HIS A 69 -10.39 -16.80 19.81
CA HIS A 69 -10.60 -15.48 20.41
C HIS A 69 -11.22 -14.48 19.42
N PHE A 70 -10.66 -14.38 18.22
CA PHE A 70 -11.19 -13.46 17.20
C PHE A 70 -12.53 -13.90 16.60
N ALA A 71 -12.87 -15.20 16.68
CA ALA A 71 -14.19 -15.71 16.33
C ALA A 71 -15.23 -15.48 17.44
N GLY A 72 -14.83 -14.97 18.62
CA GLY A 72 -15.71 -14.80 19.77
C GLY A 72 -16.07 -16.10 20.50
N ALA A 73 -15.43 -17.22 20.15
CA ALA A 73 -15.67 -18.52 20.78
C ALA A 73 -15.11 -18.60 22.21
N VAL A 74 -14.14 -17.73 22.55
CA VAL A 74 -13.60 -17.59 23.92
C VAL A 74 -13.70 -16.14 24.40
N SER A 75 -14.19 -15.97 25.63
CA SER A 75 -14.40 -14.65 26.25
C SER A 75 -13.13 -14.05 26.84
N LYS A 76 -12.10 -14.86 27.10
CA LYS A 76 -10.80 -14.42 27.62
C LYS A 76 -9.79 -14.32 26.47
N PRO A 77 -9.10 -13.18 26.30
CA PRO A 77 -8.00 -13.09 25.36
C PRO A 77 -6.85 -14.02 25.79
N PRO A 78 -6.09 -14.59 24.84
CA PRO A 78 -4.92 -15.39 25.16
C PRO A 78 -3.83 -14.54 25.82
N ALA A 79 -2.94 -15.19 26.59
CA ALA A 79 -1.89 -14.51 27.35
C ALA A 79 -0.93 -13.68 26.48
N ARG A 80 -0.78 -14.04 25.20
CA ARG A 80 -0.04 -13.26 24.20
C ARG A 80 -0.91 -13.11 22.97
N LEU A 81 -1.38 -11.88 22.74
CA LEU A 81 -2.17 -11.56 21.58
C LEU A 81 -1.22 -11.37 20.37
N ARG A 82 -1.29 -12.28 19.40
CA ARG A 82 -0.50 -12.25 18.18
C ARG A 82 -1.41 -12.06 16.98
N THR A 83 -0.97 -11.20 16.06
CA THR A 83 -1.65 -10.97 14.78
C THR A 83 -0.65 -11.19 13.66
N ILE A 84 -1.15 -11.45 12.45
CA ILE A 84 -0.35 -11.50 11.23
C ILE A 84 0.53 -10.24 11.06
N GLY A 85 1.67 -10.34 10.38
CA GLY A 85 2.49 -9.17 10.01
C GLY A 85 1.97 -8.43 8.77
N ALA A 86 2.61 -7.30 8.42
CA ALA A 86 2.24 -6.48 7.26
C ALA A 86 2.18 -7.25 5.94
N SER A 87 3.23 -8.01 5.59
CA SER A 87 3.28 -8.74 4.32
C SER A 87 2.13 -9.76 4.20
N THR A 88 1.73 -10.39 5.30
CA THR A 88 0.58 -11.30 5.31
C THR A 88 -0.74 -10.54 5.21
N ALA A 89 -0.87 -9.39 5.88
CA ALA A 89 -2.07 -8.56 5.78
C ALA A 89 -2.28 -8.03 4.35
N ILE A 90 -1.21 -7.47 3.75
CA ILE A 90 -1.19 -7.01 2.36
C ILE A 90 -1.49 -8.17 1.41
N GLY A 91 -0.88 -9.35 1.61
CA GLY A 91 -1.15 -10.54 0.82
C GLY A 91 -2.61 -10.99 0.85
N ARG A 92 -3.30 -10.84 1.99
CA ARG A 92 -4.75 -11.11 2.09
C ARG A 92 -5.56 -10.05 1.35
N LEU A 93 -5.25 -8.78 1.52
CA LEU A 93 -5.94 -7.69 0.81
C LEU A 93 -5.76 -7.75 -0.71
N ARG A 94 -4.60 -8.22 -1.18
CA ARG A 94 -4.39 -8.56 -2.60
C ARG A 94 -5.35 -9.67 -3.03
N LYS A 95 -5.44 -10.79 -2.29
CA LYS A 95 -6.41 -11.86 -2.61
C LYS A 95 -7.88 -11.42 -2.58
N MET A 96 -8.17 -10.28 -1.97
CA MET A 96 -9.50 -9.65 -1.89
C MET A 96 -9.68 -8.53 -2.92
N ASP A 97 -8.75 -8.37 -3.86
CA ASP A 97 -8.72 -7.32 -4.89
C ASP A 97 -8.77 -5.88 -4.35
N VAL A 98 -8.32 -5.68 -3.10
CA VAL A 98 -8.23 -4.34 -2.46
C VAL A 98 -6.90 -3.65 -2.79
N LEU A 99 -5.81 -4.41 -2.89
CA LEU A 99 -4.47 -3.89 -3.18
C LEU A 99 -3.93 -4.47 -4.50
N PRO A 100 -2.95 -3.79 -5.15
CA PRO A 100 -2.39 -4.24 -6.42
C PRO A 100 -1.88 -5.68 -6.40
N GLN A 101 -2.26 -6.44 -7.42
CA GLN A 101 -1.73 -7.78 -7.63
C GLN A 101 -0.27 -7.73 -8.07
N LYS A 102 0.52 -8.70 -7.60
CA LYS A 102 1.83 -8.96 -8.18
C LYS A 102 1.64 -9.40 -9.62
N SER A 103 2.19 -8.64 -10.56
CA SER A 103 2.24 -9.01 -11.97
C SER A 103 3.55 -8.52 -12.56
N LYS A 104 4.01 -9.13 -13.65
CA LYS A 104 5.29 -8.77 -14.31
C LYS A 104 5.37 -7.30 -14.75
N SER A 105 4.25 -6.57 -14.75
CA SER A 105 4.14 -5.18 -15.18
C SER A 105 3.69 -4.22 -14.07
N SER A 106 3.45 -4.68 -12.85
CA SER A 106 2.96 -3.81 -11.76
C SER A 106 4.11 -3.42 -10.84
N SER A 107 4.71 -2.24 -11.09
CA SER A 107 5.68 -1.66 -10.17
C SER A 107 5.04 -1.32 -8.81
N GLU A 108 3.75 -0.96 -8.78
CA GLU A 108 3.09 -0.56 -7.52
C GLU A 108 3.09 -1.65 -6.44
N ALA A 109 2.94 -2.93 -6.85
CA ALA A 109 2.98 -4.03 -5.90
C ALA A 109 4.39 -4.23 -5.33
N ASP A 110 5.41 -4.04 -6.16
CA ASP A 110 6.81 -4.18 -5.78
C ASP A 110 7.27 -2.98 -4.92
N ASP A 111 6.87 -1.76 -5.27
CA ASP A 111 7.14 -0.54 -4.49
C ASP A 111 6.57 -0.68 -3.06
N LEU A 112 5.34 -1.18 -2.93
CA LEU A 112 4.71 -1.40 -1.62
C LEU A 112 5.44 -2.48 -0.83
N ASP A 113 5.90 -3.55 -1.47
CA ASP A 113 6.66 -4.59 -0.80
C ASP A 113 8.02 -4.04 -0.34
N GLY A 114 8.70 -3.24 -1.18
CA GLY A 114 9.95 -2.53 -0.84
C GLY A 114 9.79 -1.63 0.39
N LEU A 115 8.69 -0.86 0.46
CA LEU A 115 8.37 -0.02 1.63
C LEU A 115 8.29 -0.86 2.92
N ILE A 116 7.68 -2.03 2.85
CA ILE A 116 7.53 -2.93 4.01
C ILE A 116 8.84 -3.62 4.36
N GLU A 117 9.67 -3.98 3.39
CA GLU A 117 10.99 -4.57 3.59
C GLU A 117 11.97 -3.58 4.23
N LEU A 118 11.97 -2.32 3.77
CA LEU A 118 12.75 -1.23 4.36
C LEU A 118 12.35 -0.96 5.80
N ARG A 119 11.04 -0.94 6.11
CA ARG A 119 10.58 -0.84 7.50
C ARG A 119 11.14 -1.95 8.39
N ASN A 120 11.31 -3.16 7.86
CA ASN A 120 11.87 -4.29 8.60
C ASN A 120 13.40 -4.26 8.71
N GLY A 121 14.08 -3.26 8.14
CA GLY A 121 15.54 -3.11 8.16
C GLY A 121 16.27 -4.16 7.31
N VAL A 122 15.57 -4.83 6.38
CA VAL A 122 16.13 -5.94 5.58
C VAL A 122 16.87 -5.43 4.34
N ALA A 123 16.51 -4.25 3.84
CA ALA A 123 17.22 -3.61 2.75
C ALA A 123 18.27 -2.63 3.33
N HIS A 124 19.55 -2.92 3.11
CA HIS A 124 20.56 -1.87 3.16
C HIS A 124 20.13 -0.80 2.15
N LEU A 125 20.03 0.47 2.57
CA LEU A 125 19.77 1.64 1.73
C LEU A 125 20.88 1.76 0.68
N GLY A 126 20.80 0.93 -0.36
CA GLY A 126 21.79 0.74 -1.40
C GLY A 126 21.43 1.60 -2.59
N THR A 127 22.30 2.57 -2.87
CA THR A 127 22.47 3.33 -4.12
C THR A 127 21.71 2.80 -5.34
N GLY A 128 20.48 3.29 -5.50
CA GLY A 128 19.63 3.22 -6.69
C GLY A 128 18.70 4.44 -6.61
N ASP A 129 18.14 4.90 -7.74
CA ASP A 129 17.24 6.06 -7.78
C ASP A 129 16.33 6.13 -6.55
N VAL A 130 16.19 7.32 -5.95
CA VAL A 130 15.34 7.54 -4.76
C VAL A 130 13.94 7.04 -5.08
N GLU A 131 13.64 5.81 -4.67
CA GLU A 131 12.33 5.21 -4.80
C GLU A 131 11.34 6.14 -4.09
N ASP A 132 10.28 6.53 -4.80
CA ASP A 132 9.27 7.47 -4.33
C ASP A 132 8.34 6.79 -3.31
N TYR A 133 8.90 6.49 -2.15
CA TYR A 133 8.22 5.84 -1.05
C TYR A 133 7.14 6.72 -0.44
N LEU A 134 7.26 8.05 -0.53
CA LEU A 134 6.16 8.95 -0.16
C LEU A 134 4.96 8.71 -1.08
N GLY A 135 5.17 8.72 -2.39
CA GLY A 135 4.14 8.43 -3.37
C GLY A 135 3.49 7.07 -3.17
N THR A 136 4.28 6.04 -2.88
CA THR A 136 3.78 4.69 -2.61
C THR A 136 3.00 4.62 -1.30
N PHE A 137 3.50 5.26 -0.24
CA PHE A 137 2.83 5.33 1.05
C PHE A 137 1.45 6.01 0.92
N VAL A 138 1.41 7.21 0.35
CA VAL A 138 0.18 8.00 0.19
C VAL A 138 -0.83 7.26 -0.70
N ALA A 139 -0.40 6.74 -1.85
CA ALA A 139 -1.28 6.00 -2.75
C ALA A 139 -1.83 4.71 -2.12
N THR A 140 -1.04 4.03 -1.28
CA THR A 140 -1.50 2.82 -0.58
C THR A 140 -2.55 3.16 0.47
N VAL A 141 -2.33 4.21 1.25
CA VAL A 141 -3.33 4.68 2.24
C VAL A 141 -4.60 5.10 1.52
N ASP A 142 -4.50 5.94 0.50
CA ASP A 142 -5.65 6.46 -0.26
C ASP A 142 -6.49 5.33 -0.88
N ARG A 143 -5.83 4.26 -1.36
CA ARG A 143 -6.53 3.07 -1.87
C ARG A 143 -7.25 2.27 -0.78
N LEU A 144 -6.75 2.25 0.45
CA LEU A 144 -7.36 1.52 1.56
C LEU A 144 -8.55 2.26 2.18
N LEU A 145 -8.56 3.60 2.19
CA LEU A 145 -9.58 4.39 2.88
C LEU A 145 -11.02 4.16 2.35
N PRO A 146 -11.28 4.07 1.03
CA PRO A 146 -12.60 3.72 0.50
C PRO A 146 -13.08 2.34 0.97
N HIS A 147 -12.18 1.36 1.07
CA HIS A 147 -12.51 0.02 1.57
C HIS A 147 -12.90 0.04 3.06
N LEU A 148 -12.45 1.06 3.80
CA LEU A 148 -12.81 1.28 5.20
C LEU A 148 -14.04 2.17 5.39
N GLY A 149 -14.59 2.72 4.30
CA GLY A 149 -15.63 3.75 4.34
C GLY A 149 -15.16 5.02 5.07
N GLN A 150 -13.89 5.39 4.90
CA GLN A 150 -13.29 6.57 5.53
C GLN A 150 -12.90 7.60 4.48
N GLU A 151 -13.06 8.87 4.83
CA GLU A 151 -12.70 10.00 3.97
C GLU A 151 -11.21 10.32 4.09
N ALA A 152 -10.56 10.61 2.96
CA ALA A 152 -9.14 10.96 2.91
C ALA A 152 -8.81 12.18 3.79
N SER A 153 -9.63 13.22 3.76
CA SER A 153 -9.44 14.43 4.56
C SER A 153 -9.52 14.17 6.06
N SER A 154 -10.37 13.23 6.49
CA SER A 154 -10.46 12.82 7.90
C SER A 154 -9.23 12.04 8.35
N PHE A 155 -8.64 11.24 7.46
CA PHE A 155 -7.42 10.49 7.77
C PHE A 155 -6.19 11.40 7.80
N TRP A 156 -5.98 12.21 6.76
CA TRP A 156 -4.77 13.02 6.63
C TRP A 156 -4.77 14.32 7.44
N GLU A 157 -5.95 14.82 7.82
CA GLU A 157 -6.11 16.05 8.61
C GLU A 157 -5.32 17.22 7.99
N SER A 158 -4.39 17.83 8.73
CA SER A 158 -3.55 18.95 8.27
C SER A 158 -2.63 18.59 7.10
N TRP A 159 -2.42 17.30 6.82
CA TRP A 159 -1.59 16.82 5.72
C TRP A 159 -2.40 16.52 4.45
N SER A 160 -3.70 16.79 4.42
CA SER A 160 -4.59 16.49 3.28
C SER A 160 -4.09 17.11 1.97
N ASP A 161 -3.72 18.39 1.98
CA ASP A 161 -3.24 19.08 0.78
C ASP A 161 -1.92 18.49 0.28
N ALA A 162 -1.00 18.18 1.20
CA ALA A 162 0.28 17.56 0.84
C ALA A 162 0.09 16.15 0.25
N ALA A 163 -0.79 15.34 0.84
CA ALA A 163 -1.15 14.03 0.31
C ALA A 163 -1.76 14.15 -1.10
N GLN A 164 -2.64 15.13 -1.32
CA GLN A 164 -3.24 15.35 -2.64
C GLN A 164 -2.20 15.74 -3.68
N VAL A 165 -1.28 16.65 -3.36
CA VAL A 165 -0.18 17.04 -4.27
C VAL A 165 0.66 15.83 -4.68
N VAL A 166 0.97 14.94 -3.73
CA VAL A 166 1.73 13.70 -4.02
C VAL A 166 0.97 12.79 -4.98
N LEU A 167 -0.35 12.65 -4.81
CA LEU A 167 -1.19 11.85 -5.70
C LEU A 167 -1.26 12.46 -7.11
N ASP A 168 -1.45 13.78 -7.20
CA ASP A 168 -1.50 14.51 -8.46
C ASP A 168 -0.17 14.39 -9.22
N ASP A 169 0.96 14.58 -8.54
CA ASP A 169 2.29 14.41 -9.13
C ASP A 169 2.54 13.00 -9.65
N ARG A 170 2.01 11.98 -8.96
CA ARG A 170 2.10 10.58 -9.40
C ARG A 170 1.24 10.35 -10.65
N ALA A 171 0.01 10.88 -10.68
CA ALA A 171 -0.88 10.79 -11.83
C ALA A 171 -0.27 11.47 -13.07
N ASP A 172 0.30 12.66 -12.89
CA ASP A 172 0.98 13.41 -13.94
C ASP A 172 2.19 12.66 -14.51
N ARG A 173 3.02 12.06 -13.66
CA ARG A 173 4.15 11.23 -14.08
C ARG A 173 3.70 10.02 -14.90
N LEU A 174 2.66 9.34 -14.44
CA LEU A 174 2.08 8.20 -15.17
C LEU A 174 1.53 8.62 -16.53
N GLN A 175 0.77 9.72 -16.58
CA GLN A 175 0.21 10.24 -17.82
C GLN A 175 1.31 10.62 -18.84
N LYS A 176 2.41 11.22 -18.37
CA LYS A 176 3.58 11.54 -19.20
C LYS A 176 4.22 10.26 -19.77
N ASP A 177 4.46 9.23 -18.94
CA ASP A 177 5.05 7.96 -19.39
C ASP A 177 4.17 7.26 -20.44
N VAL A 178 2.86 7.16 -20.19
CA VAL A 178 1.90 6.59 -21.16
C VAL A 178 1.96 7.34 -22.49
N ARG A 179 1.93 8.67 -22.46
CA ARG A 179 1.98 9.50 -23.67
C ARG A 179 3.29 9.30 -24.44
N LEU A 180 4.42 9.21 -23.75
CA LEU A 180 5.72 8.93 -24.36
C LEU A 180 5.74 7.55 -25.01
N ARG A 181 5.27 6.50 -24.33
CA ARG A 181 5.20 5.15 -24.89
C ARG A 181 4.28 5.06 -26.11
N MET A 182 3.13 5.74 -26.07
CA MET A 182 2.23 5.84 -27.23
C MET A 182 2.90 6.53 -28.41
N ASN A 183 3.62 7.64 -28.17
CA ASN A 183 4.35 8.35 -29.22
C ASN A 183 5.47 7.49 -29.81
N GLN A 184 6.24 6.78 -28.97
CA GLN A 184 7.27 5.85 -29.41
C GLN A 184 6.69 4.68 -30.22
N ALA A 185 5.54 4.14 -29.81
CA ALA A 185 4.84 3.08 -30.55
C ALA A 185 4.38 3.59 -31.92
N ARG A 186 3.77 4.78 -31.98
CA ARG A 186 3.36 5.44 -33.24
C ARG A 186 4.55 5.71 -34.16
N HIS A 187 5.66 6.20 -33.62
CA HIS A 187 6.87 6.43 -34.39
C HIS A 187 7.43 5.12 -34.94
N ARG A 188 7.59 4.09 -34.11
CA ARG A 188 8.04 2.76 -34.54
C ARG A 188 7.15 2.16 -35.63
N PHE A 189 5.84 2.31 -35.51
CA PHE A 189 4.90 1.89 -36.55
C PHE A 189 5.13 2.65 -37.86
N ARG A 190 5.13 3.99 -37.82
CA ARG A 190 5.36 4.79 -39.03
C ARG A 190 6.69 4.46 -39.71
N THR A 191 7.77 4.35 -38.95
CA THR A 191 9.10 4.02 -39.50
C THR A 191 9.15 2.61 -40.07
N ARG A 192 8.52 1.63 -39.42
CA ARG A 192 8.52 0.22 -39.89
C ARG A 192 7.68 0.01 -41.15
N PHE A 193 6.63 0.81 -41.33
CA PHE A 193 5.69 0.68 -42.44
C PHE A 193 5.86 1.79 -43.50
N ALA A 194 6.91 2.62 -43.41
CA ALA A 194 7.17 3.72 -44.34
C ALA A 194 7.49 3.26 -45.77
N ASP A 195 8.07 2.06 -45.93
CA ASP A 195 8.53 1.51 -47.22
C ASP A 195 7.62 0.40 -47.78
N LEU A 196 6.41 0.21 -47.22
CA LEU A 196 5.47 -0.79 -47.73
C LEU A 196 4.68 -0.21 -48.92
N PRO A 197 4.60 -0.93 -50.06
CA PRO A 197 3.80 -0.49 -51.21
C PRO A 197 2.32 -0.31 -50.82
N GLU A 198 1.64 0.66 -51.42
CA GLU A 198 0.20 0.85 -51.28
C GLU A 198 -0.52 -0.46 -51.69
N GLY A 199 -1.15 -1.13 -50.71
CA GLY A 199 -1.91 -2.38 -50.92
C GLY A 199 -1.48 -3.59 -50.08
N ALA A 200 -0.41 -3.52 -49.27
CA ALA A 200 0.07 -4.67 -48.49
C ALA A 200 -0.66 -4.92 -47.15
N VAL A 201 -1.70 -4.13 -46.81
CA VAL A 201 -2.39 -4.18 -45.49
C VAL A 201 -3.78 -4.81 -45.56
N ASP A 202 -4.26 -5.20 -46.75
CA ASP A 202 -5.49 -5.99 -46.91
C ASP A 202 -5.12 -7.48 -47.06
N GLY A 203 -5.09 -8.20 -45.94
CA GLY A 203 -4.86 -9.65 -45.86
C GLY A 203 -5.15 -10.22 -44.47
#